data_AF-F5H755-F1
#
_entry.id   AF-F5H755-F1
#
_cell.length_a   1.000
_cell.length_b   1.000
_cell.length_c   1.000
_cell.angle_alpha   90.00
_cell.angle_beta   90.00
_cell.angle_gamma   90.00
#
_symmetry.space_group_name_H-M   'P 1'
#
loop_
_entity.id
_entity.type
_entity.pdbx_description
1 polymer ?
#
loop_
_entity_poly.entity_id
_entity_poly.type
_entity_poly.pdbx_seq_one_letter_code
_entity_poly.pdbx_strand_id
1 'polypeptide(L)'
;MMPEFSPQQVWEKFLSSETPRINVFMAVPTIYTKLMEYYDRHFTQPHAQDFLRAVCEEKIRLMVSGSAALPLPVLEKWKNITGHTLLERYGMTEIGMALSGPLTTAVRLPGSVGTPLPGVQVRIVSENPQREACSYTIHAEGDERGTKVTPGFEEKEGELLVRGPSVFREYWNKPEETKSAFTLDGWFKTGDTVVFKDGQYWIRGRTSVDIIKTGGYKVSALEVEWHLLAHPSIT
;
A
#
# COMPACT_ATOMS: atom_id res chain seq x y z
N MET A 1 -16.74 12.03 -16.08
CA MET A 1 -16.38 10.83 -15.30
C MET A 1 -17.11 9.66 -15.94
N MET A 2 -16.43 8.52 -16.19
CA MET A 2 -17.12 7.34 -16.74
C MET A 2 -18.12 6.83 -15.71
N PRO A 3 -19.35 6.47 -16.12
CA PRO A 3 -20.39 6.01 -15.18
C PRO A 3 -20.05 4.64 -14.57
N GLU A 4 -19.35 3.79 -15.33
CA GLU A 4 -18.88 2.47 -14.90
C GLU A 4 -17.46 2.21 -15.41
N PHE A 5 -16.75 1.31 -14.73
CA PHE A 5 -15.41 0.89 -15.13
C PHE A 5 -15.46 -0.04 -16.36
N SER A 6 -14.75 0.34 -17.42
CA SER A 6 -14.56 -0.48 -18.62
C SER A 6 -13.06 -0.55 -18.99
N PRO A 7 -12.45 -1.75 -19.00
CA PRO A 7 -11.04 -1.91 -19.42
C PRO A 7 -10.78 -1.37 -20.82
N GLN A 8 -11.70 -1.59 -21.76
CA GLN A 8 -11.61 -1.08 -23.13
C GLN A 8 -11.47 0.45 -23.14
N GLN A 9 -12.41 1.14 -22.49
CA GLN A 9 -12.42 2.61 -22.49
C GLN A 9 -11.18 3.19 -21.79
N VAL A 10 -10.68 2.51 -20.75
CA VAL A 10 -9.43 2.93 -20.08
C VAL A 10 -8.24 2.80 -21.02
N TRP A 11 -8.09 1.68 -21.72
CA TRP A 11 -7.03 1.51 -22.72
C TRP A 11 -7.14 2.50 -23.87
N GLU A 12 -8.34 2.74 -24.39
CA GLU A 12 -8.59 3.78 -25.40
C GLU A 12 -8.15 5.16 -24.91
N LYS A 13 -8.41 5.49 -23.64
CA LYS A 13 -7.98 6.77 -23.04
C LYS A 13 -6.48 6.85 -22.79
N PHE A 14 -5.80 5.76 -22.44
CA PHE A 14 -4.34 5.73 -22.34
C PHE A 14 -3.68 5.94 -23.72
N LEU A 15 -4.25 5.32 -24.76
CA LEU A 15 -3.69 5.37 -26.10
C LEU A 15 -4.05 6.64 -26.87
N SER A 16 -5.14 7.32 -26.49
CA SER A 16 -5.64 8.51 -27.15
C SER A 16 -4.56 9.60 -27.31
N SER A 17 -4.64 10.31 -28.43
CA SER A 17 -3.85 11.51 -28.71
C SER A 17 -4.58 12.80 -28.29
N GLU A 18 -5.87 12.71 -27.97
CA GLU A 18 -6.75 13.82 -27.60
C GLU A 18 -6.31 14.49 -26.29
N THR A 19 -6.54 15.79 -26.18
CA THR A 19 -6.26 16.58 -24.98
C THR A 19 -7.55 16.86 -24.19
N PRO A 20 -7.50 16.87 -22.85
CA PRO A 20 -6.35 16.58 -21.99
C PRO A 20 -6.02 15.07 -21.93
N ARG A 21 -4.72 14.75 -21.96
CA ARG A 21 -4.22 13.37 -21.88
C ARG A 21 -4.15 12.89 -20.44
N ILE A 22 -4.40 11.59 -20.23
CA ILE A 22 -4.12 10.96 -18.94
C ILE A 22 -2.60 10.88 -18.77
N ASN A 23 -2.09 11.52 -17.72
CA ASN A 23 -0.68 11.45 -17.35
C ASN A 23 -0.46 10.96 -15.89
N VAL A 24 -1.54 10.74 -15.14
CA VAL A 24 -1.53 10.10 -13.83
C VAL A 24 -2.71 9.15 -13.76
N PHE A 25 -2.48 7.92 -13.31
CA PHE A 25 -3.52 6.92 -13.11
C PHE A 25 -3.44 6.35 -11.70
N MET A 26 -4.58 6.29 -11.01
CA MET A 26 -4.67 5.76 -9.66
C MET A 26 -5.79 4.73 -9.63
N ALA A 27 -5.48 3.52 -9.16
CA ALA A 27 -6.47 2.46 -9.07
C ALA A 27 -6.12 1.48 -7.95
N VAL A 28 -7.08 0.61 -7.62
CA VAL A 28 -6.85 -0.54 -6.72
C VAL A 28 -6.28 -1.73 -7.52
N PRO A 29 -5.60 -2.70 -6.88
CA PRO A 29 -5.02 -3.87 -7.56
C PRO A 29 -5.97 -4.60 -8.51
N THR A 30 -7.24 -4.77 -8.13
CA THR A 30 -8.25 -5.48 -8.95
C THR A 30 -8.55 -4.79 -10.28
N ILE A 31 -8.38 -3.47 -10.37
CA ILE A 31 -8.53 -2.73 -11.63
C ILE A 31 -7.37 -3.06 -12.58
N TYR A 32 -6.14 -3.11 -12.06
CA TYR A 32 -4.98 -3.53 -12.84
C TYR A 32 -5.16 -4.96 -13.35
N THR A 33 -5.64 -5.89 -12.52
CA THR A 33 -5.96 -7.27 -12.95
C THR A 33 -6.91 -7.29 -14.15
N LYS A 34 -8.02 -6.55 -14.09
CA LYS A 34 -8.97 -6.45 -15.21
C LYS A 34 -8.38 -5.80 -16.46
N LEU A 35 -7.50 -4.81 -16.32
CA LEU A 35 -6.80 -4.19 -17.45
C LEU A 35 -5.81 -5.16 -18.11
N MET A 36 -5.11 -5.97 -17.31
CA MET A 36 -4.18 -7.00 -17.79
C MET A 36 -4.92 -8.13 -18.50
N GLU A 37 -6.04 -8.60 -17.96
CA GLU A 37 -6.89 -9.60 -18.64
C GLU A 37 -7.41 -9.11 -19.98
N TYR A 38 -7.86 -7.84 -20.05
CA TYR A 38 -8.23 -7.23 -21.31
C TYR A 38 -7.03 -7.13 -22.26
N TYR A 39 -5.86 -6.76 -21.73
CA TYR A 39 -4.65 -6.66 -22.53
C TYR A 39 -4.29 -7.99 -23.19
N ASP A 40 -4.26 -9.08 -22.42
CA ASP A 40 -3.92 -10.42 -22.91
C ASP A 40 -4.87 -10.89 -24.02
N ARG A 41 -6.16 -10.54 -23.92
CA ARG A 41 -7.19 -10.94 -24.88
C ARG A 41 -7.18 -10.12 -26.17
N HIS A 42 -6.82 -8.84 -26.09
CA HIS A 42 -7.03 -7.88 -27.19
C HIS A 42 -5.75 -7.36 -27.84
N PHE A 43 -4.62 -7.34 -27.13
CA PHE A 43 -3.33 -6.89 -27.65
C PHE A 43 -2.36 -8.08 -27.82
N THR A 44 -2.67 -8.97 -28.78
CA THR A 44 -1.88 -10.19 -29.03
C THR A 44 -0.73 -10.01 -30.01
N GLN A 45 -0.73 -8.92 -30.77
CA GLN A 45 0.27 -8.63 -31.79
C GLN A 45 1.49 -7.89 -31.20
N PRO A 46 2.73 -8.36 -31.40
CA PRO A 46 3.92 -7.75 -30.80
C PRO A 46 4.06 -6.24 -31.06
N HIS A 47 3.83 -5.81 -32.31
CA HIS A 47 3.90 -4.39 -32.66
C HIS A 47 2.89 -3.51 -31.91
N ALA A 48 1.71 -4.05 -31.58
CA ALA A 48 0.69 -3.33 -30.81
C ALA A 48 1.08 -3.22 -29.33
N GLN A 49 1.71 -4.27 -28.79
CA GLN A 49 2.24 -4.29 -27.43
C GLN A 49 3.39 -3.29 -27.26
N ASP A 50 4.32 -3.27 -28.21
CA ASP A 50 5.44 -2.31 -28.22
C ASP A 50 4.94 -0.86 -28.33
N PHE A 51 3.98 -0.60 -29.21
CA PHE A 51 3.36 0.71 -29.34
C PHE A 51 2.67 1.16 -28.05
N LEU A 52 1.86 0.28 -27.43
CA LEU A 52 1.16 0.56 -26.18
C LEU A 52 2.14 0.89 -25.06
N ARG A 53 3.20 0.09 -24.92
CA ARG A 53 4.24 0.30 -23.94
C ARG A 53 4.92 1.66 -24.13
N ALA A 54 5.34 1.97 -25.36
CA ALA A 54 5.98 3.25 -25.68
C ALA A 54 5.05 4.43 -25.35
N VAL A 55 3.76 4.33 -25.68
CA VAL A 55 2.76 5.36 -25.36
C VAL A 55 2.61 5.54 -23.84
N CYS A 56 2.56 4.46 -23.07
CA CYS A 56 2.49 4.53 -21.62
C CYS A 56 3.75 5.15 -21.00
N GLU A 57 4.94 4.75 -21.46
CA GLU A 57 6.22 5.30 -20.99
C GLU A 57 6.38 6.80 -21.32
N GLU A 58 5.92 7.24 -22.49
CA GLU A 58 6.05 8.63 -22.93
C GLU A 58 4.99 9.55 -22.30
N LYS A 59 3.72 9.10 -22.25
CA LYS A 59 2.59 9.99 -21.91
C LYS A 59 2.19 9.92 -20.44
N ILE A 60 2.42 8.80 -19.76
CA ILE A 60 2.00 8.61 -18.37
C ILE A 60 3.20 8.82 -17.45
N ARG A 61 3.05 9.69 -16.46
CA ARG A 61 4.12 10.06 -15.53
C ARG A 61 4.10 9.23 -14.25
N LEU A 62 2.91 8.77 -13.84
CA LEU A 62 2.76 8.03 -12.60
C LEU A 62 1.53 7.10 -12.64
N MET A 63 1.75 5.86 -12.21
CA MET A 63 0.69 4.91 -11.92
C MET A 63 0.77 4.48 -10.46
N VAL A 64 -0.35 4.56 -9.76
CA VAL A 64 -0.45 4.32 -8.31
C VAL A 64 -1.39 3.15 -8.04
N SER A 65 -0.97 2.27 -7.15
CA SER A 65 -1.80 1.23 -6.54
C SER A 65 -1.97 1.52 -5.04
N GLY A 66 -3.18 1.36 -4.53
CA GLY A 66 -3.44 1.52 -3.10
C GLY A 66 -4.77 0.91 -2.67
N SER A 67 -5.15 1.16 -1.42
CA SER A 67 -6.39 0.67 -0.78
C SER A 67 -6.49 -0.84 -0.56
N ALA A 68 -5.59 -1.63 -1.14
CA ALA A 68 -5.43 -3.06 -0.87
C ALA A 68 -3.97 -3.47 -1.12
N ALA A 69 -3.56 -4.62 -0.59
CA ALA A 69 -2.25 -5.20 -0.84
C ALA A 69 -2.07 -5.44 -2.34
N LEU A 70 -0.91 -5.06 -2.89
CA LEU A 70 -0.57 -5.28 -4.29
C LEU A 70 0.19 -6.61 -4.43
N PRO A 71 -0.37 -7.63 -5.09
CA PRO A 71 0.36 -8.87 -5.33
C PRO A 71 1.57 -8.63 -6.24
N LEU A 72 2.71 -9.24 -5.90
CA LEU A 72 3.93 -9.14 -6.70
C LEU A 72 3.72 -9.52 -8.19
N PRO A 73 2.97 -10.59 -8.54
CA PRO A 73 2.71 -10.92 -9.94
C PRO A 73 1.98 -9.81 -10.71
N VAL A 74 1.09 -9.07 -10.04
CA VAL A 74 0.38 -7.92 -10.64
C VAL A 74 1.35 -6.78 -10.91
N LEU A 75 2.22 -6.46 -9.95
CA LEU A 75 3.25 -5.42 -10.11
C LEU A 75 4.20 -5.74 -11.27
N GLU A 76 4.73 -6.96 -11.31
CA GLU A 76 5.70 -7.38 -12.33
C GLU A 76 5.08 -7.44 -13.72
N LYS A 77 3.89 -8.04 -13.85
CA LYS A 77 3.18 -8.11 -15.12
C LYS A 77 2.82 -6.71 -15.64
N TRP A 78 2.34 -5.82 -14.77
CA TRP A 78 2.01 -4.45 -15.17
C TRP A 78 3.23 -3.67 -15.64
N LYS A 79 4.37 -3.83 -14.95
CA LYS A 79 5.65 -3.25 -15.37
C LYS A 79 6.09 -3.76 -16.73
N ASN A 80 5.90 -5.04 -17.02
CA ASN A 80 6.23 -5.61 -18.34
C ASN A 80 5.33 -5.05 -19.45
N ILE A 81 4.04 -4.84 -19.17
CA ILE A 81 3.06 -4.31 -20.13
C ILE A 81 3.29 -2.83 -20.42
N THR A 82 3.48 -2.01 -19.39
CA THR A 82 3.42 -0.53 -19.52
C THR A 82 4.76 0.17 -19.31
N GLY A 83 5.79 -0.54 -18.85
CA GLY A 83 7.05 0.06 -18.39
C GLY A 83 6.99 0.69 -17.00
N HIS A 84 5.80 0.83 -16.42
CA HIS A 84 5.60 1.47 -15.12
C HIS A 84 5.71 0.48 -13.95
N THR A 85 6.67 0.71 -13.05
CA THR A 85 6.61 0.09 -11.72
C THR A 85 5.54 0.83 -10.90
N LEU A 86 4.50 0.15 -10.43
CA LEU A 86 3.42 0.79 -9.66
C LEU A 86 3.95 1.43 -8.36
N LEU A 87 3.46 2.63 -8.03
CA LEU A 87 3.68 3.23 -6.72
C LEU A 87 2.66 2.67 -5.73
N GLU A 88 3.13 1.99 -4.70
CA GLU A 88 2.29 1.56 -3.58
C GLU A 88 2.12 2.69 -2.56
N ARG A 89 0.91 2.83 -2.04
CA ARG A 89 0.60 3.76 -0.94
C ARG A 89 -0.32 3.10 0.07
N TYR A 90 -0.14 3.48 1.33
CA TYR A 90 -0.99 3.03 2.43
C TYR A 90 -1.72 4.19 3.08
N GLY A 91 -2.98 3.92 3.39
CA GLY A 91 -3.85 4.83 4.10
C GLY A 91 -5.20 4.17 4.35
N MET A 92 -6.04 4.86 5.11
CA MET A 92 -7.39 4.44 5.46
C MET A 92 -8.26 5.68 5.64
N THR A 93 -9.57 5.49 5.72
CA THR A 93 -10.56 6.58 5.82
C THR A 93 -10.22 7.55 6.97
N GLU A 94 -9.73 7.00 8.08
CA GLU A 94 -9.45 7.71 9.32
C GLU A 94 -8.15 8.51 9.31
N ILE A 95 -7.23 8.26 8.37
CA ILE A 95 -5.90 8.93 8.34
C ILE A 95 -5.59 9.62 7.00
N GLY A 96 -6.46 9.46 6.01
CA GLY A 96 -6.12 9.78 4.62
C GLY A 96 -4.99 8.88 4.14
N MET A 97 -4.00 9.45 3.46
CA MET A 97 -2.78 8.73 3.07
C MET A 97 -1.68 8.97 4.10
N ALA A 98 -1.07 7.89 4.60
CA ALA A 98 -0.03 7.97 5.62
C ALA A 98 1.37 7.64 5.06
N LEU A 99 1.47 6.58 4.25
CA LEU A 99 2.73 6.09 3.71
C LEU A 99 2.66 6.04 2.18
N SER A 100 3.78 6.31 1.53
CA SER A 100 3.90 6.25 0.08
C SER A 100 5.27 5.79 -0.35
N GLY A 101 5.32 4.95 -1.38
CA GLY A 101 6.54 4.72 -2.14
C GLY A 101 7.08 6.01 -2.76
N PRO A 102 8.37 6.05 -3.13
CA PRO A 102 9.01 7.24 -3.69
C PRO A 102 8.42 7.62 -5.07
N LEU A 103 8.30 8.94 -5.30
CA LEU A 103 7.84 9.51 -6.57
C LEU A 103 8.91 9.42 -7.68
N THR A 104 10.19 9.46 -7.32
CA THR A 104 11.33 9.46 -8.25
C THR A 104 11.97 8.06 -8.38
N THR A 105 13.06 7.96 -9.17
CA THR A 105 13.84 6.77 -9.53
C THR A 105 14.42 5.94 -8.37
N ALA A 106 14.13 6.28 -7.11
CA ALA A 106 14.43 5.39 -6.00
C ALA A 106 13.68 4.06 -6.20
N VAL A 107 14.37 2.96 -5.92
CA VAL A 107 13.84 1.61 -6.13
C VAL A 107 12.61 1.42 -5.26
N ARG A 108 11.44 1.28 -5.89
CA ARG A 108 10.21 0.83 -5.24
C ARG A 108 10.42 -0.65 -4.93
N LEU A 109 10.49 -0.98 -3.64
CA LEU A 109 10.61 -2.35 -3.18
C LEU A 109 9.22 -2.98 -3.26
N PRO A 110 9.01 -4.02 -4.09
CA PRO A 110 7.70 -4.65 -4.20
C PRO A 110 7.20 -5.16 -2.85
N GLY A 111 5.95 -4.83 -2.50
CA GLY A 111 5.34 -5.20 -1.22
C GLY A 111 5.62 -4.21 -0.08
N SER A 112 6.49 -3.21 -0.30
CA SER A 112 6.66 -2.09 0.63
C SER A 112 5.72 -0.95 0.28
N VAL A 113 5.13 -0.33 1.31
CA VAL A 113 4.27 0.85 1.16
C VAL A 113 5.02 2.17 1.33
N GLY A 114 6.36 2.09 1.44
CA GLY A 114 7.26 3.26 1.44
C GLY A 114 7.45 3.91 2.80
N THR A 115 7.49 5.26 2.81
CA THR A 115 7.83 6.08 3.98
C THR A 115 6.73 7.09 4.30
N PRO A 116 6.72 7.72 5.49
CA PRO A 116 5.72 8.70 5.87
C PRO A 116 5.62 9.88 4.90
N LEU A 117 4.39 10.26 4.56
CA LEU A 117 4.10 11.45 3.78
C LEU A 117 4.34 12.74 4.60
N PRO A 118 4.45 13.90 3.95
CA PRO A 118 4.68 15.15 4.65
C PRO A 118 3.64 15.46 5.73
N GLY A 119 4.11 15.86 6.91
CA GLY A 119 3.27 16.11 8.08
C GLY A 119 2.69 14.86 8.77
N VAL A 120 3.00 13.65 8.30
CA VAL A 120 2.61 12.39 8.92
C VAL A 120 3.73 11.88 9.82
N GLN A 121 3.37 11.50 11.04
CA GLN A 121 4.22 10.78 11.96
C GLN A 121 3.66 9.37 12.12
N VAL A 122 4.56 8.39 12.20
CA VAL A 122 4.20 6.98 12.40
C VAL A 122 5.05 6.36 13.48
N ARG A 123 4.49 5.35 14.15
CA ARG A 123 5.17 4.59 15.19
C ARG A 123 4.77 3.12 15.11
N ILE A 124 5.72 2.23 15.33
CA ILE A 124 5.48 0.78 15.46
C ILE A 124 5.56 0.43 16.94
N VAL A 125 4.54 -0.24 17.47
CA VAL A 125 4.47 -0.58 18.90
C VAL A 125 4.05 -2.03 19.13
N SER A 126 4.43 -2.60 20.27
CA SER A 126 3.80 -3.80 20.83
C SER A 126 3.27 -3.53 22.22
N GLU A 127 2.19 -4.18 22.62
CA GLU A 127 1.72 -4.11 24.01
C GLU A 127 2.82 -4.56 24.98
N ASN A 128 2.91 -3.87 26.12
CA ASN A 128 3.79 -4.22 27.22
C ASN A 128 2.95 -4.32 28.51
N PRO A 129 2.45 -5.51 28.85
CA PRO A 129 1.59 -5.69 30.02
C PRO A 129 2.30 -5.41 31.36
N GLN A 130 3.63 -5.32 31.39
CA GLN A 130 4.41 -5.15 32.62
C GLN A 130 4.69 -3.68 33.00
N ARG A 131 4.25 -2.69 32.21
CA ARG A 131 4.49 -1.26 32.50
C ARG A 131 3.18 -0.48 32.65
N GLU A 132 2.85 -0.12 33.89
CA GLU A 132 1.65 0.68 34.23
C GLU A 132 1.64 2.09 33.60
N ALA A 133 2.81 2.68 33.33
CA ALA A 133 2.92 4.06 32.81
C ALA A 133 2.98 4.16 31.27
N CYS A 134 3.42 3.10 30.59
CA CYS A 134 3.43 3.01 29.11
C CYS A 134 3.02 1.60 28.74
N SER A 135 1.76 1.43 28.36
CA SER A 135 1.18 0.12 28.01
C SER A 135 1.75 -0.48 26.72
N TYR A 136 2.75 0.15 26.12
CA TYR A 136 3.37 -0.28 24.88
C TYR A 136 4.89 -0.02 24.85
N THR A 137 5.59 -0.87 24.12
CA THR A 137 7.01 -0.72 23.77
C THR A 137 7.11 -0.19 22.35
N ILE A 138 7.90 0.87 22.14
CA ILE A 138 8.13 1.48 20.82
C ILE A 138 9.24 0.72 20.10
N HIS A 139 8.94 0.18 18.93
CA HIS A 139 9.90 -0.53 18.07
C HIS A 139 10.58 0.44 17.12
N ALA A 140 9.81 1.34 16.52
CA ALA A 140 10.30 2.36 15.63
C ALA A 140 9.38 3.60 15.66
N GLU A 141 9.94 4.77 15.41
CA GLU A 141 9.18 6.02 15.24
C GLU A 141 9.81 6.85 14.11
N GLY A 142 8.97 7.43 13.26
CA GLY A 142 9.43 8.15 12.09
C GLY A 142 8.46 9.20 11.58
N ASP A 143 8.98 10.07 10.73
CA ASP A 143 8.25 11.08 9.97
C ASP A 143 8.86 11.25 8.57
N GLU A 144 8.49 12.31 7.86
CA GLU A 144 9.01 12.65 6.52
C GLU A 144 10.55 12.75 6.44
N ARG A 145 11.25 12.95 7.56
CA ARG A 145 12.72 13.07 7.61
C ARG A 145 13.42 11.73 7.81
N GLY A 146 12.66 10.69 8.15
CA GLY A 146 13.19 9.34 8.36
C GLY A 146 12.63 8.66 9.60
N THR A 147 13.04 7.42 9.79
CA THR A 147 12.57 6.54 10.87
C THR A 147 13.74 6.10 11.73
N LYS A 148 13.56 6.14 13.05
CA LYS A 148 14.51 5.63 14.04
C LYS A 148 13.96 4.35 14.64
N VAL A 149 14.78 3.31 14.63
CA VAL A 149 14.46 2.02 15.25
C VAL A 149 15.06 1.97 16.66
N THR A 150 14.28 1.52 17.62
CA THR A 150 14.74 1.27 18.99
C THR A 150 15.73 0.09 18.96
N PRO A 151 16.91 0.20 19.58
CA PRO A 151 17.89 -0.89 19.60
C PRO A 151 17.29 -2.21 20.08
N GLY A 152 17.50 -3.29 19.33
CA GLY A 152 16.96 -4.61 19.61
C GLY A 152 15.55 -4.87 19.04
N PHE A 153 14.97 -3.89 18.35
CA PHE A 153 13.69 -4.00 17.65
C PHE A 153 13.83 -3.96 16.12
N GLU A 154 15.03 -4.20 15.60
CA GLU A 154 15.27 -4.30 14.16
C GLU A 154 14.39 -5.40 13.54
N GLU A 155 13.67 -5.03 12.48
CA GLU A 155 12.72 -5.89 11.77
C GLU A 155 11.66 -6.57 12.67
N LYS A 156 11.34 -5.99 13.84
CA LYS A 156 10.26 -6.48 14.70
C LYS A 156 8.91 -5.96 14.22
N GLU A 157 7.92 -6.86 14.26
CA GLU A 157 6.54 -6.55 13.94
C GLU A 157 5.82 -5.90 15.13
N GLY A 158 5.00 -4.90 14.83
CA GLY A 158 4.13 -4.26 15.80
C GLY A 158 2.93 -3.59 15.14
N GLU A 159 2.03 -3.07 15.95
CA GLU A 159 0.91 -2.26 15.49
C GLU A 159 1.40 -0.91 14.99
N LEU A 160 0.89 -0.48 13.82
CA LEU A 160 1.13 0.85 13.29
C LEU A 160 0.22 1.86 14.00
N LEU A 161 0.85 2.90 14.53
CA LEU A 161 0.17 4.08 15.04
C LEU A 161 0.49 5.28 14.15
N VAL A 162 -0.48 6.16 13.95
CA VAL A 162 -0.36 7.33 13.08
C VAL A 162 -0.79 8.60 13.80
N ARG A 163 -0.06 9.69 13.58
CA ARG A 163 -0.40 11.02 14.08
C ARG A 163 -0.09 12.06 13.01
N GLY A 164 -0.97 13.04 12.85
CA GLY A 164 -0.79 14.11 11.88
C GLY A 164 -2.09 14.88 11.63
N PRO A 165 -2.04 15.96 10.83
CA PRO A 165 -3.20 16.80 10.55
C PRO A 165 -4.24 16.12 9.67
N SER A 166 -3.90 15.02 9.00
CA SER A 166 -4.81 14.22 8.17
C SER A 166 -5.62 13.19 8.96
N VAL A 167 -5.29 12.98 10.24
CA VAL A 167 -6.04 12.06 11.10
C VAL A 167 -7.40 12.67 11.42
N PHE A 168 -8.46 11.87 11.24
CA PHE A 168 -9.84 12.23 11.48
C PHE A 168 -10.06 12.71 12.93
N ARG A 169 -11.14 13.46 13.14
CA ARG A 169 -11.47 14.00 14.46
C ARG A 169 -12.05 12.94 15.39
N GLU A 170 -13.05 12.21 14.91
CA GLU A 170 -13.85 11.29 15.72
C GLU A 170 -14.70 10.38 14.84
N TYR A 171 -15.14 9.26 15.41
CA TYR A 171 -16.26 8.50 14.88
C TYR A 171 -17.55 9.22 15.24
N TRP A 172 -18.37 9.52 14.22
CA TRP A 172 -19.62 10.28 14.40
C TRP A 172 -20.56 9.61 15.42
N ASN A 173 -20.98 10.37 16.43
CA ASN A 173 -21.82 9.92 17.54
C ASN A 173 -21.28 8.69 18.30
N LYS A 174 -19.96 8.52 18.34
CA LYS A 174 -19.28 7.38 18.98
C LYS A 174 -18.08 7.83 19.84
N PRO A 175 -18.34 8.50 20.98
CA PRO A 175 -17.27 9.10 21.79
C PRO A 175 -16.38 8.05 22.47
N GLU A 176 -16.94 6.92 22.92
CA GLU A 176 -16.16 5.86 23.57
C GLU A 176 -15.24 5.16 22.58
N GLU A 177 -15.75 4.81 21.39
CA GLU A 177 -14.94 4.20 20.33
C GLU A 177 -13.86 5.17 19.82
N THR A 178 -14.17 6.45 19.74
CA THR A 178 -13.19 7.49 19.42
C THR A 178 -12.09 7.48 20.47
N LYS A 179 -12.44 7.56 21.76
CA LYS A 179 -11.46 7.56 22.84
C LYS A 179 -10.60 6.30 22.86
N SER A 180 -11.17 5.13 22.59
CA SER A 180 -10.44 3.86 22.53
C SER A 180 -9.50 3.74 21.32
N ALA A 181 -9.82 4.41 20.21
CA ALA A 181 -9.01 4.39 18.99
C ALA A 181 -7.75 5.24 19.08
N PHE A 182 -7.65 6.13 20.06
CA PHE A 182 -6.44 6.92 20.32
C PHE A 182 -5.68 6.40 21.55
N THR A 183 -4.35 6.56 21.52
CA THR A 183 -3.52 6.44 22.70
C THR A 183 -3.61 7.70 23.57
N LEU A 184 -3.19 7.61 24.83
CA LEU A 184 -3.19 8.75 25.76
C LEU A 184 -2.29 9.90 25.29
N ASP A 185 -1.23 9.61 24.54
CA ASP A 185 -0.31 10.58 23.93
C ASP A 185 -0.72 11.01 22.51
N GLY A 186 -1.96 10.69 22.09
CA GLY A 186 -2.61 11.26 20.91
C GLY A 186 -2.29 10.60 19.58
N TRP A 187 -1.96 9.31 19.57
CA TRP A 187 -1.75 8.53 18.34
C TRP A 187 -2.98 7.70 18.00
N PHE A 188 -3.35 7.69 16.73
CA PHE A 188 -4.42 6.83 16.23
C PHE A 188 -3.91 5.40 16.01
N LYS A 189 -4.67 4.42 16.49
CA LYS A 189 -4.41 2.98 16.32
C LYS A 189 -5.02 2.50 15.01
N THR A 190 -4.20 2.11 14.04
CA THR A 190 -4.72 1.66 12.73
C THR A 190 -5.30 0.25 12.78
N GLY A 191 -4.88 -0.57 13.75
CA GLY A 191 -5.20 -1.99 13.78
C GLY A 191 -4.45 -2.83 12.74
N ASP A 192 -3.44 -2.26 12.08
CA ASP A 192 -2.60 -2.97 11.11
C ASP A 192 -1.24 -3.33 11.74
N THR A 193 -0.78 -4.55 11.49
CA THR A 193 0.55 -5.02 11.86
C THR A 193 1.53 -4.66 10.75
N VAL A 194 2.65 -4.07 11.14
CA VAL A 194 3.70 -3.60 10.24
C VAL A 194 5.09 -3.96 10.74
N VAL A 195 6.04 -3.97 9.83
CA VAL A 195 7.47 -4.04 10.14
C VAL A 195 8.21 -2.94 9.39
N PHE A 196 9.22 -2.37 10.03
CA PHE A 196 10.17 -1.46 9.37
C PHE A 196 11.43 -2.24 9.02
N LYS A 197 11.74 -2.28 7.71
CA LYS A 197 12.85 -3.04 7.14
C LYS A 197 13.35 -2.36 5.87
N ASP A 198 14.66 -2.40 5.63
CA ASP A 198 15.28 -1.82 4.42
C ASP A 198 14.93 -0.34 4.19
N GLY A 199 14.74 0.40 5.29
CA GLY A 199 14.39 1.82 5.26
C GLY A 199 12.93 2.13 4.92
N GLN A 200 12.06 1.12 4.81
CA GLN A 200 10.66 1.28 4.42
C GLN A 200 9.70 0.48 5.31
N TYR A 201 8.42 0.84 5.24
CA TYR A 201 7.35 0.17 5.98
C TYR A 201 6.72 -0.94 5.12
N TRP A 202 6.43 -2.07 5.77
CA TRP A 202 5.82 -3.25 5.15
C TRP A 202 4.59 -3.64 5.94
N ILE A 203 3.44 -3.69 5.28
CA ILE A 203 2.17 -4.10 5.90
C ILE A 203 2.11 -5.62 5.94
N ARG A 204 1.88 -6.20 7.12
CA ARG A 204 1.72 -7.65 7.33
C ARG A 204 0.27 -8.09 7.41
N GLY A 205 -0.65 -7.15 7.59
CA GLY A 205 -2.11 -7.39 7.60
C GLY A 205 -2.77 -6.83 8.85
N ARG A 206 -4.08 -7.06 8.99
CA ARG A 206 -4.85 -6.64 10.17
C ARG A 206 -4.45 -7.44 11.41
N THR A 207 -4.12 -6.74 12.49
CA THR A 207 -3.73 -7.32 13.79
C THR A 207 -4.80 -8.29 14.33
N SER A 208 -6.08 -8.06 14.05
CA SER A 208 -7.20 -8.84 14.59
C SER A 208 -7.77 -9.91 13.65
N VAL A 209 -7.45 -9.89 12.35
CA VAL A 209 -8.13 -10.75 11.35
C VAL A 209 -7.16 -11.50 10.44
N ASP A 210 -6.10 -10.84 9.95
CA ASP A 210 -5.24 -11.41 8.90
C ASP A 210 -3.99 -12.10 9.46
N ILE A 211 -3.79 -12.09 10.78
CA ILE A 211 -2.70 -12.79 11.45
C ILE A 211 -3.22 -14.11 12.03
N ILE A 212 -2.90 -15.21 11.34
CA ILE A 212 -3.26 -16.57 11.73
C ILE A 212 -2.27 -17.04 12.80
N LYS A 213 -2.78 -17.42 13.98
CA LYS A 213 -1.97 -18.02 15.05
C LYS A 213 -2.04 -19.55 14.93
N THR A 214 -0.94 -20.19 14.57
CA THR A 214 -0.87 -21.65 14.40
C THR A 214 0.47 -22.21 14.89
N GLY A 215 0.44 -23.29 15.67
CA GLY A 215 1.66 -23.95 16.17
C GLY A 215 2.61 -23.06 17.01
N GLY A 216 2.11 -21.95 17.58
CA GLY A 216 2.92 -20.95 18.28
C GLY A 216 3.53 -19.85 17.39
N TYR A 217 3.32 -19.94 16.08
CA TYR A 217 3.75 -18.93 15.11
C TYR A 217 2.61 -17.97 14.77
N LYS A 218 2.98 -16.73 14.42
CA LYS A 218 2.09 -15.75 13.80
C LYS A 218 2.38 -15.77 12.29
N VAL A 219 1.37 -16.11 11.49
CA VAL A 219 1.49 -16.24 10.03
C VAL A 219 0.56 -15.22 9.39
N SER A 220 1.07 -14.41 8.47
CA SER A 220 0.25 -13.46 7.71
C SER A 220 -0.53 -14.18 6.61
N ALA A 221 -1.86 -14.01 6.59
CA ALA A 221 -2.70 -14.48 5.50
C ALA A 221 -2.32 -13.83 4.17
N LEU A 222 -1.96 -12.54 4.17
CA LEU A 222 -1.50 -11.82 2.98
C LEU A 222 -0.22 -12.41 2.40
N GLU A 223 0.74 -12.78 3.25
CA GLU A 223 1.97 -13.43 2.80
C GLU A 223 1.70 -14.79 2.16
N VAL A 224 0.77 -15.58 2.73
CA VAL A 224 0.33 -16.85 2.15
C VAL A 224 -0.37 -16.62 0.81
N GLU A 225 -1.29 -15.67 0.72
CA GLU A 225 -1.98 -15.30 -0.53
C GLU A 225 -0.98 -14.86 -1.61
N TRP A 226 0.03 -14.08 -1.25
CA TRP A 226 1.09 -13.69 -2.18
C TRP A 226 1.86 -14.89 -2.74
N HIS A 227 2.23 -15.85 -1.88
CA HIS A 227 2.90 -17.07 -2.33
C HIS A 227 2.01 -17.95 -3.20
N LEU A 228 0.71 -18.03 -2.87
CA LEU A 228 -0.26 -18.77 -3.67
C LEU A 228 -0.45 -18.12 -5.06
N LEU A 229 -0.61 -16.80 -5.12
CA LEU A 229 -0.75 -16.07 -6.39
C LEU A 229 0.51 -16.09 -7.26
N ALA A 230 1.68 -16.32 -6.66
CA ALA A 230 2.91 -16.55 -7.41
C ALA A 230 3.00 -17.95 -8.03
N HIS A 231 2.14 -18.89 -7.63
CA HIS A 231 2.17 -20.26 -8.12
C HIS A 231 1.48 -20.39 -9.50
N PRO A 232 2.14 -20.97 -10.53
CA PRO A 232 1.62 -21.00 -11.90
C PRO A 232 0.24 -21.65 -12.09
N SER A 233 -0.13 -22.56 -11.18
CA SER A 233 -1.40 -23.30 -11.24
C SER A 233 -2.58 -22.59 -10.56
N ILE A 234 -2.38 -21.42 -9.95
CA ILE A 234 -3.41 -20.67 -9.23
C ILE A 234 -3.75 -19.43 -10.06
N THR A 235 -5.01 -19.30 -10.48
CA THR A 235 -5.54 -18.24 -11.37
C THR A 235 -6.64 -17.46 -10.72
#